data_AF-A0A377D311-F1
#
_entry.id   AF-A0A377D311-F1
#
_cell.length_a   1.000
_cell.length_b   1.000
_cell.length_c   1.000
_cell.angle_alpha   90.00
_cell.angle_beta   90.00
_cell.angle_gamma   90.00
#
_symmetry.space_group_name_H-M   'P 1'
#
loop_
_entity.id
_entity.type
_entity.pdbx_description
1 polymer ?
#
loop_
_entity_poly.entity_id
_entity_poly.type
_entity_poly.pdbx_seq_one_letter_code
_entity_poly.pdbx_strand_id
1 'polypeptide(L)'
;MSCADNGRYYDTPMDWNAIARASRRASWHQSALYFKRNALNGCFVPHPLLSRQAFSAFALDWFVFGNAYLEVRRNKFGEPIALRPALAKYTRRGSDLDTYWYLNDDGSEFAFRKGAVCHVLNPDINQEIYGMPEYIGGLLSVSLSNSADTFRKLYYDNGSHAGCIVYVGAAQANAESVEAIKKTLTESRGKGAFRNILLHAPGGGKDGVQILPFQQITAKDEFLNIKGSARDDILAAHRVPPQLMGAMPDGNAAFGDVEKAARVFFINELQPVMEAMKHVNEWLGVEVMRFNPYSLLQDGAS
;
A
#
# COMPACT_ATOMS: atom_id res chain seq x y z
N MET A 1 15.06 -7.14 10.97
CA MET A 1 15.89 -6.14 10.27
C MET A 1 16.30 -5.09 11.30
N SER A 2 17.59 -4.81 11.48
CA SER A 2 18.08 -3.77 12.39
C SER A 2 18.16 -2.43 11.68
N CYS A 3 17.85 -1.33 12.37
CA CYS A 3 18.02 0.02 11.83
C CYS A 3 19.50 0.41 11.86
N ALA A 4 20.09 0.71 10.72
CA ALA A 4 21.49 1.15 10.65
C ALA A 4 21.62 2.59 11.15
N ASP A 5 22.63 2.88 11.97
CA ASP A 5 22.93 4.23 12.43
C ASP A 5 24.03 4.86 11.55
N ASN A 6 23.75 6.04 10.98
CA ASN A 6 24.73 6.79 10.19
C ASN A 6 25.51 7.84 11.02
N GLY A 7 25.33 7.85 12.34
CA GLY A 7 25.95 8.79 13.28
C GLY A 7 25.14 10.07 13.51
N ARG A 8 24.08 10.32 12.72
CA ARG A 8 23.14 11.44 12.92
C ARG A 8 21.72 10.95 13.20
N TYR A 9 21.28 9.95 12.45
CA TYR A 9 19.98 9.31 12.61
C TYR A 9 20.01 7.85 12.14
N TYR A 10 19.03 7.09 12.59
CA TYR A 10 18.81 5.72 12.17
C TYR A 10 18.08 5.67 10.82
N ASP A 11 18.55 4.83 9.90
CA ASP A 11 17.80 4.47 8.70
C ASP A 11 16.54 3.67 9.06
N THR A 12 15.54 3.75 8.18
CA THR A 12 14.25 3.07 8.40
C THR A 12 14.41 1.56 8.28
N PRO A 13 13.64 0.76 9.04
CA PRO A 13 13.79 -0.70 9.06
C PRO A 13 13.45 -1.36 7.70
N MET A 14 12.74 -0.64 6.84
CA MET A 14 12.44 -1.00 5.45
C MET A 14 12.44 0.26 4.58
N ASP A 15 12.36 0.08 3.25
CA ASP A 15 12.19 1.19 2.32
C ASP A 15 10.78 1.79 2.43
N TRP A 16 10.67 2.95 3.08
CA TRP A 16 9.42 3.73 3.15
C TRP A 16 8.90 4.19 1.80
N ASN A 17 9.72 4.33 0.76
CA ASN A 17 9.22 4.59 -0.58
C ASN A 17 8.50 3.35 -1.13
N ALA A 18 9.03 2.15 -0.91
CA ALA A 18 8.38 0.92 -1.32
C ALA A 18 7.03 0.73 -0.61
N ILE A 19 6.97 0.98 0.71
CA ILE A 19 5.72 0.91 1.49
C ILE A 19 4.70 1.95 1.02
N ALA A 20 5.13 3.20 0.81
CA ALA A 20 4.27 4.26 0.30
C ALA A 20 3.67 3.89 -1.08
N ARG A 21 4.48 3.31 -1.99
CA ARG A 21 3.99 2.82 -3.29
C ARG A 21 3.02 1.64 -3.10
N ALA A 22 3.35 0.68 -2.24
CA ALA A 22 2.54 -0.51 -2.00
C ALA A 22 1.13 -0.17 -1.49
N SER A 23 0.99 0.89 -0.70
CA SER A 23 -0.30 1.38 -0.17
C SER A 23 -1.38 1.63 -1.24
N ARG A 24 -1.00 1.78 -2.51
CA ARG A 24 -1.88 2.08 -3.65
C ARG A 24 -1.81 1.04 -4.78
N ARG A 25 -1.17 -0.11 -4.55
CA ARG A 25 -0.99 -1.15 -5.58
C ARG A 25 -2.18 -2.11 -5.70
N ALA A 26 -2.95 -2.31 -4.64
CA ALA A 26 -4.15 -3.13 -4.69
C ALA A 26 -5.34 -2.36 -4.11
N SER A 27 -6.48 -2.42 -4.80
CA SER A 27 -7.71 -1.70 -4.42
C SER A 27 -8.18 -2.05 -3.00
N TRP A 28 -8.20 -3.33 -2.64
CA TRP A 28 -8.59 -3.81 -1.31
C TRP A 28 -7.66 -3.30 -0.21
N HIS A 29 -6.35 -3.26 -0.49
CA HIS A 29 -5.36 -2.78 0.47
C HIS A 29 -5.48 -1.27 0.68
N GLN A 30 -5.58 -0.51 -0.42
CA GLN A 30 -5.77 0.93 -0.38
C GLN A 30 -7.07 1.30 0.34
N SER A 31 -8.17 0.64 -0.01
CA SER A 31 -9.49 0.88 0.57
C SER A 31 -9.49 0.68 2.09
N ALA A 32 -8.82 -0.37 2.59
CA ALA A 32 -8.80 -0.70 4.01
C ALA A 32 -8.08 0.38 4.83
N LEU A 33 -6.94 0.88 4.32
CA LEU A 33 -6.19 1.96 4.95
C LEU A 33 -7.02 3.24 5.06
N TYR A 34 -7.68 3.65 3.97
CA TYR A 34 -8.49 4.86 3.97
C TYR A 34 -9.79 4.71 4.77
N PHE A 35 -10.39 3.51 4.77
CA PHE A 35 -11.55 3.21 5.60
C PHE A 35 -11.22 3.33 7.08
N LYS A 36 -10.15 2.67 7.55
CA LYS A 36 -9.66 2.77 8.94
C LYS A 36 -9.41 4.21 9.35
N ARG A 37 -8.70 4.98 8.52
CA ARG A 37 -8.47 6.42 8.72
C ARG A 37 -9.79 7.19 8.84
N ASN A 38 -10.75 6.97 7.94
CA ASN A 38 -12.01 7.70 7.92
C ASN A 38 -12.88 7.38 9.13
N ALA A 39 -12.99 6.11 9.50
CA ALA A 39 -13.74 5.67 10.68
C ALA A 39 -13.17 6.30 11.96
N LEU A 40 -11.84 6.24 12.13
CA LEU A 40 -11.15 6.82 13.27
C LEU A 40 -11.24 8.36 13.29
N ASN A 41 -11.15 9.00 12.12
CA ASN A 41 -11.38 10.43 11.97
C ASN A 41 -12.84 10.84 12.25
N GLY A 42 -13.81 9.95 12.06
CA GLY A 42 -15.21 10.18 12.43
C GLY A 42 -15.41 10.33 13.94
N CYS A 43 -14.60 9.62 14.73
CA CYS A 43 -14.62 9.69 16.19
C CYS A 43 -13.82 10.87 16.76
N PHE A 44 -12.83 11.40 16.04
CA PHE A 44 -11.97 12.46 16.55
C PHE A 44 -12.73 13.75 16.85
N VAL A 45 -12.40 14.38 17.98
CA VAL A 45 -12.92 15.70 18.39
C VAL A 45 -11.84 16.75 18.15
N PRO A 46 -12.01 17.68 17.19
CA PRO A 46 -10.99 18.65 16.85
C PRO A 46 -10.60 19.55 18.03
N HIS A 47 -9.34 19.93 18.06
CA HIS A 47 -8.76 20.81 19.08
C HIS A 47 -8.14 22.05 18.43
N PRO A 48 -8.13 23.24 19.06
CA PRO A 48 -7.45 24.42 18.51
C PRO A 48 -5.99 24.16 18.08
N LEU A 49 -5.29 23.28 18.80
CA LEU A 49 -3.91 22.87 18.47
C LEU A 49 -3.83 21.80 17.37
N LEU A 50 -4.87 20.99 17.15
CA LEU A 50 -4.87 19.87 16.21
C LEU A 50 -6.19 19.79 15.45
N SER A 51 -6.15 20.25 14.20
CA SER A 51 -7.31 20.21 13.32
C SER A 51 -7.63 18.78 12.87
N ARG A 52 -8.88 18.54 12.48
CA ARG A 52 -9.32 17.27 11.89
C ARG A 52 -8.49 16.84 10.68
N GLN A 53 -8.09 17.82 9.84
CA GLN A 53 -7.29 17.55 8.66
C GLN A 53 -5.87 17.08 9.02
N ALA A 54 -5.23 17.75 9.99
CA ALA A 54 -3.92 17.33 10.48
C ALA A 54 -3.98 15.95 11.15
N PHE A 55 -5.01 15.71 11.95
CA PHE A 55 -5.26 14.41 12.55
C PHE A 55 -5.45 13.30 11.49
N SER A 56 -6.21 13.56 10.43
CA SER A 56 -6.42 12.61 9.33
C SER A 56 -5.10 12.22 8.63
N ALA A 57 -4.18 13.17 8.47
CA ALA A 57 -2.84 12.89 7.94
C ALA A 57 -2.00 12.05 8.91
N PHE A 58 -2.00 12.42 10.19
CA PHE A 58 -1.31 11.69 11.25
C PHE A 58 -1.80 10.24 11.37
N ALA A 59 -3.11 10.02 11.37
CA ALA A 59 -3.72 8.69 11.43
C ALA A 59 -3.42 7.85 10.18
N LEU A 60 -3.37 8.48 8.99
CA LEU A 60 -2.99 7.77 7.77
C LEU A 60 -1.55 7.27 7.83
N ASP A 61 -0.62 8.10 8.32
CA ASP A 61 0.78 7.71 8.48
C ASP A 61 0.94 6.53 9.46
N TRP A 62 0.18 6.53 10.56
CA TRP A 62 0.11 5.38 11.46
C TRP A 62 -0.31 4.11 10.71
N PHE A 63 -1.41 4.16 9.97
CA PHE A 63 -1.91 2.96 9.27
C PHE A 63 -0.97 2.50 8.16
N VAL A 64 -0.26 3.39 7.48
CA VAL A 64 0.64 3.05 6.35
C VAL A 64 2.03 2.61 6.83
N PHE A 65 2.59 3.25 7.85
CA PHE A 65 3.98 3.05 8.24
C PHE A 65 4.13 2.42 9.63
N GLY A 66 3.06 2.31 10.43
CA GLY A 66 3.17 2.03 11.86
C GLY A 66 3.86 3.15 12.63
N ASN A 67 4.01 4.33 12.03
CA ASN A 67 4.72 5.47 12.58
C ASN A 67 3.92 6.73 12.30
N ALA A 68 3.70 7.57 13.30
CA ALA A 68 3.04 8.85 13.13
C ALA A 68 3.72 9.92 13.99
N TYR A 69 3.95 11.09 13.40
CA TYR A 69 4.72 12.16 14.04
C TYR A 69 3.94 13.47 14.09
N LEU A 70 3.98 14.13 15.24
CA LEU A 70 3.49 15.51 15.41
C LEU A 70 4.59 16.40 15.94
N GLU A 71 4.89 17.45 15.20
CA GLU A 71 5.73 18.54 15.68
C GLU A 71 4.90 19.58 16.43
N VAL A 72 5.28 19.90 17.67
CA VAL A 72 4.72 21.02 18.41
C VAL A 72 5.40 22.32 18.03
N ARG A 73 4.61 23.28 17.55
CA ARG A 73 5.03 24.66 17.36
C ARG A 73 4.70 25.43 18.63
N ARG A 74 5.68 26.15 19.17
CA ARG A 74 5.55 26.93 20.40
C ARG A 74 5.75 28.42 20.15
N ASN A 75 5.08 29.26 20.93
CA ASN A 75 5.30 30.72 20.90
C ASN A 75 6.62 31.09 21.62
N LYS A 76 6.92 32.39 21.68
CA LYS A 76 8.13 32.90 22.37
C LYS A 76 8.17 32.60 23.87
N PHE A 77 7.01 32.37 24.49
CA PHE A 77 6.86 32.01 25.91
C PHE A 77 6.91 30.50 26.14
N GLY A 78 7.06 29.69 25.09
CA GLY A 78 7.13 28.24 25.17
C GLY A 78 5.78 27.52 25.16
N GLU A 79 4.66 28.23 25.03
CA GLU A 79 3.32 27.63 25.00
C GLU A 79 3.03 26.99 23.64
N PRO A 80 2.38 25.82 23.58
CA PRO A 80 2.01 25.19 22.32
C PRO A 80 0.94 26.01 21.59
N ILE A 81 1.15 26.27 20.30
CA ILE A 81 0.22 27.02 19.44
C ILE A 81 -0.33 26.19 18.28
N ALA A 82 0.37 25.12 17.87
CA ALA A 82 -0.10 24.18 16.85
C ALA A 82 0.66 22.85 16.92
N LEU A 83 -0.02 21.78 16.55
CA LEU A 83 0.56 20.47 16.25
C LEU A 83 0.52 20.25 14.74
N ARG A 84 1.69 20.02 14.13
CA ARG A 84 1.83 19.79 12.69
C ARG A 84 2.29 18.37 12.41
N PRO A 85 1.56 17.61 11.58
CA PRO A 85 2.04 16.30 11.14
C PRO A 85 3.37 16.43 10.40
N ALA A 86 4.33 15.61 10.78
CA ALA A 86 5.55 15.38 10.03
C ALA A 86 5.43 14.03 9.32
N LEU A 87 5.56 14.03 7.99
CA LEU A 87 5.34 12.83 7.17
C LEU A 87 6.29 11.70 7.57
N ALA A 88 5.75 10.57 8.00
CA ALA A 88 6.52 9.42 8.49
C ALA A 88 7.48 8.84 7.45
N LYS A 89 7.13 8.96 6.16
CA LYS A 89 8.00 8.60 5.03
C LYS A 89 9.38 9.28 5.10
N TYR A 90 9.41 10.53 5.56
CA TYR A 90 10.56 11.43 5.51
C TYR A 90 11.21 11.68 6.86
N THR A 91 10.50 11.43 7.96
CA THR A 91 11.04 11.59 9.31
C THR A 91 12.04 10.47 9.64
N ARG A 92 13.13 10.81 10.33
CA ARG A 92 14.12 9.88 10.87
C ARG A 92 14.35 10.16 12.36
N ARG A 93 14.54 9.10 13.14
CA ARG A 93 14.88 9.19 14.57
C ARG A 93 16.38 9.35 14.71
N GLY A 94 16.80 10.37 15.45
CA GLY A 94 18.20 10.69 15.71
C GLY A 94 18.91 9.59 16.47
N SER A 95 20.23 9.52 16.34
CA SER A 95 21.08 8.52 17.02
C SER A 95 21.03 8.66 18.54
N ASP A 96 20.70 9.87 19.03
CA ASP A 96 20.47 10.19 20.45
C ASP A 96 19.08 9.76 20.97
N LEU A 97 18.25 9.16 20.12
CA LEU A 97 16.89 8.66 20.38
C LEU A 97 15.86 9.73 20.78
N ASP A 98 16.21 11.01 20.75
CA ASP A 98 15.38 12.13 21.20
C ASP A 98 15.20 13.20 20.09
N THR A 99 16.25 13.44 19.30
CA THR A 99 16.19 14.33 18.15
C THR A 99 15.51 13.62 16.97
N TYR A 100 14.84 14.38 16.11
CA TYR A 100 14.30 13.88 14.85
C TYR A 100 14.83 14.71 13.68
N TRP A 101 14.90 14.08 12.52
CA TRP A 101 15.31 14.70 11.27
C TRP A 101 14.21 14.55 10.23
N TYR A 102 14.10 15.51 9.33
CA TYR A 102 13.22 15.46 8.16
C TYR A 102 14.05 15.49 6.89
N LEU A 103 13.86 14.50 6.03
CA LEU A 103 14.55 14.41 4.74
C LEU A 103 13.66 15.01 3.66
N ASN A 104 14.11 16.09 3.03
CA ASN A 104 13.40 16.69 1.90
C ASN A 104 13.67 15.93 0.60
N ASP A 105 12.77 16.07 -0.37
CA ASP A 105 12.91 15.42 -1.68
C ASP A 105 14.15 15.92 -2.47
N ASP A 106 14.66 17.12 -2.15
CA ASP A 106 15.89 17.69 -2.74
C ASP A 106 17.19 17.18 -2.10
N GLY A 107 17.09 16.25 -1.13
CA GLY A 107 18.22 15.71 -0.40
C GLY A 107 18.70 16.58 0.77
N SER A 108 18.09 17.74 1.00
CA SER A 108 18.38 18.54 2.19
C SER A 108 17.77 17.90 3.43
N GLU A 109 18.44 18.11 4.57
CA GLU A 109 18.05 17.53 5.84
C GLU A 109 17.77 18.65 6.84
N PHE A 110 16.68 18.50 7.59
CA PHE A 110 16.28 19.44 8.63
C PHE A 110 16.20 18.74 9.98
N ALA A 111 16.97 19.19 10.96
CA ALA A 111 16.86 18.71 12.34
C ALA A 111 15.73 19.46 13.06
N PHE A 112 14.77 18.71 13.61
CA PHE A 112 13.78 19.27 14.52
C PHE A 112 14.44 19.71 15.83
N ARG A 113 13.84 20.67 16.51
CA ARG A 113 14.25 21.01 17.88
C ARG A 113 14.02 19.79 18.77
N LYS A 114 15.01 19.48 19.62
CA LYS A 114 14.94 18.41 20.62
C LYS A 114 13.66 18.52 21.46
N GLY A 115 12.96 17.40 21.68
CA GLY A 115 11.68 17.35 22.38
C GLY A 115 10.49 18.01 21.66
N ALA A 116 10.64 18.48 20.42
CA ALA A 116 9.54 19.12 19.68
C ALA A 116 8.70 18.14 18.85
N VAL A 117 9.09 16.88 18.73
CA VAL A 117 8.36 15.87 17.94
C VAL A 117 7.86 14.77 18.87
N CYS A 118 6.55 14.50 18.81
CA CYS A 118 5.94 13.30 19.36
C CYS A 118 5.98 12.21 18.30
N HIS A 119 6.49 11.03 18.65
CA HIS A 119 6.50 9.86 17.80
C HIS A 119 5.61 8.79 18.43
N VAL A 120 4.44 8.58 17.82
CA VAL A 120 3.58 7.45 18.16
C VAL A 120 3.97 6.33 17.20
N LEU A 121 4.40 5.20 17.74
CA LEU A 121 4.82 4.03 16.97
C LEU A 121 4.04 2.76 17.33
N ASN A 122 3.82 1.90 16.34
CA ASN A 122 3.31 0.55 16.52
C ASN A 122 4.48 -0.42 16.73
N PRO A 123 4.66 -1.01 17.93
CA PRO A 123 5.87 -1.74 18.26
C PRO A 123 6.23 -2.86 17.28
N ASP A 124 7.52 -3.10 17.11
CA ASP A 124 8.07 -4.16 16.27
C ASP A 124 8.95 -5.10 17.11
N ILE A 125 9.02 -6.36 16.71
CA ILE A 125 9.80 -7.39 17.41
C ILE A 125 11.29 -7.34 17.05
N ASN A 126 11.67 -6.65 15.98
CA ASN A 126 13.04 -6.65 15.47
C ASN A 126 13.87 -5.45 15.94
N GLN A 127 13.22 -4.38 16.38
CA GLN A 127 13.86 -3.13 16.78
C GLN A 127 12.87 -2.22 17.53
N GLU A 128 13.39 -1.25 18.29
CA GLU A 128 12.62 -0.37 19.18
C GLU A 128 12.61 1.11 18.73
N ILE A 129 13.21 1.41 17.58
CA ILE A 129 13.46 2.77 17.09
C ILE A 129 12.24 3.31 16.32
N TYR A 130 11.68 2.48 15.44
CA TYR A 130 10.53 2.76 14.59
C TYR A 130 9.41 1.77 14.89
N GLY A 131 8.19 2.12 14.48
CA GLY A 131 7.09 1.16 14.40
C GLY A 131 7.02 0.47 13.05
N MET A 132 6.12 -0.50 12.93
CA MET A 132 5.91 -1.28 11.71
C MET A 132 4.41 -1.43 11.38
N PRO A 133 4.02 -1.39 10.09
CA PRO A 133 2.64 -1.64 9.71
C PRO A 133 2.28 -3.11 9.88
N GLU A 134 1.09 -3.41 10.40
CA GLU A 134 0.68 -4.80 10.68
C GLU A 134 0.48 -5.65 9.41
N TYR A 135 0.22 -5.00 8.28
CA TYR A 135 -0.09 -5.66 7.02
C TYR A 135 1.12 -6.19 6.24
N ILE A 136 2.35 -6.11 6.79
CA ILE A 136 3.58 -6.49 6.06
C ILE A 136 3.49 -7.89 5.46
N GLY A 137 2.91 -8.85 6.19
CA GLY A 137 2.70 -10.21 5.69
C GLY A 137 1.82 -10.28 4.43
N GLY A 138 0.90 -9.34 4.27
CA GLY A 138 0.02 -9.23 3.09
C GLY A 138 0.64 -8.51 1.89
N LEU A 139 1.86 -7.96 2.00
CA LEU A 139 2.48 -7.21 0.89
C LEU A 139 2.75 -8.06 -0.35
N LEU A 140 3.02 -9.36 -0.18
CA LEU A 140 3.18 -10.28 -1.30
C LEU A 140 1.85 -10.42 -2.06
N SER A 141 0.75 -10.58 -1.35
CA SER A 141 -0.60 -10.67 -1.92
C SER A 141 -1.01 -9.35 -2.58
N VAL A 142 -0.65 -8.19 -2.00
CA VAL A 142 -0.79 -6.88 -2.66
C VAL A 142 -0.05 -6.84 -3.99
N SER A 143 1.20 -7.31 -4.01
CA SER A 143 2.03 -7.33 -5.21
C SER A 143 1.47 -8.30 -6.27
N LEU A 144 1.04 -9.50 -5.88
CA LEU A 144 0.42 -10.48 -6.77
C LEU A 144 -0.87 -9.94 -7.39
N SER A 145 -1.73 -9.31 -6.58
CA SER A 145 -2.96 -8.69 -7.04
C SER A 145 -2.71 -7.59 -8.07
N ASN A 146 -1.72 -6.73 -7.81
CA ASN A 146 -1.31 -5.68 -8.75
C ASN A 146 -0.74 -6.24 -10.07
N SER A 147 0.09 -7.29 -9.98
CA SER A 147 0.66 -7.96 -11.15
C SER A 147 -0.43 -8.60 -12.01
N ALA A 148 -1.43 -9.25 -11.38
CA ALA A 148 -2.57 -9.82 -12.09
C ALA A 148 -3.40 -8.75 -12.82
N ASP A 149 -3.67 -7.60 -12.18
CA ASP A 149 -4.39 -6.49 -12.82
C ASP A 149 -3.59 -5.88 -13.98
N THR A 150 -2.28 -5.70 -13.76
CA THR A 150 -1.36 -5.18 -14.79
C THR A 150 -1.30 -6.11 -15.99
N PHE A 151 -1.15 -7.41 -15.75
CA PHE A 151 -1.16 -8.41 -16.81
C PHE A 151 -2.47 -8.39 -17.58
N ARG A 152 -3.62 -8.43 -16.89
CA ARG A 152 -4.94 -8.43 -17.53
C ARG A 152 -5.13 -7.17 -18.38
N LYS A 153 -4.78 -5.99 -17.86
CA LYS A 153 -4.84 -4.74 -18.61
C LYS A 153 -4.00 -4.82 -19.89
N LEU A 154 -2.74 -5.23 -19.78
CA LEU A 154 -1.85 -5.34 -20.93
C LEU A 154 -2.32 -6.41 -21.92
N TYR A 155 -2.92 -7.50 -21.44
CA TYR A 155 -3.49 -8.55 -22.28
C TYR A 155 -4.66 -8.03 -23.11
N TYR A 156 -5.57 -7.26 -22.49
CA TYR A 156 -6.67 -6.60 -23.21
C TYR A 156 -6.17 -5.51 -24.17
N ASP A 157 -5.24 -4.67 -23.74
CA ASP A 157 -4.65 -3.61 -24.58
C ASP A 157 -3.91 -4.18 -25.81
N ASN A 158 -3.46 -5.46 -25.74
CA ASN A 158 -2.82 -6.19 -26.86
C ASN A 158 -3.80 -7.09 -27.65
N GLY A 159 -5.10 -6.81 -27.63
CA GLY A 159 -6.08 -7.53 -28.44
C GLY A 159 -6.36 -8.96 -27.96
N SER A 160 -6.19 -9.23 -26.66
CA SER A 160 -6.39 -10.56 -26.05
C SER A 160 -5.41 -11.63 -26.56
N HIS A 161 -4.16 -11.26 -26.80
CA HIS A 161 -3.09 -12.19 -27.16
C HIS A 161 -1.84 -11.95 -26.30
N ALA A 162 -1.23 -13.02 -25.80
CA ALA A 162 -0.01 -12.99 -24.99
C ALA A 162 1.29 -13.10 -25.83
N GLY A 163 1.20 -12.84 -27.13
CA GLY A 163 2.28 -13.02 -28.11
C GLY A 163 2.30 -14.40 -28.78
N CYS A 164 3.15 -14.58 -29.78
CA CYS A 164 3.35 -15.84 -30.50
C CYS A 164 4.82 -16.09 -30.86
N ILE A 165 5.13 -17.35 -31.14
CA ILE A 165 6.37 -17.78 -31.78
C ILE A 165 6.07 -17.92 -33.28
N VAL A 166 6.75 -17.15 -34.11
CA VAL A 166 6.69 -17.30 -35.57
C VAL A 166 7.90 -18.12 -36.00
N TYR A 167 7.66 -19.32 -36.52
CA TYR A 167 8.68 -20.21 -37.06
C TYR A 167 8.68 -20.13 -38.58
N VAL A 168 9.84 -19.84 -39.17
CA VAL A 168 10.02 -19.79 -40.62
C VAL A 168 10.99 -20.89 -41.03
N GLY A 169 10.44 -21.95 -41.66
CA GLY A 169 11.17 -23.16 -42.06
C GLY A 169 11.47 -23.24 -43.56
N ALA A 170 10.86 -22.39 -44.38
CA ALA A 170 11.00 -22.41 -45.83
C ALA A 170 12.45 -22.14 -46.27
N ALA A 171 13.05 -23.08 -47.00
CA ALA A 171 14.40 -22.94 -47.57
C ALA A 171 14.52 -21.79 -48.60
N GLN A 172 13.40 -21.23 -49.06
CA GLN A 172 13.33 -20.12 -50.02
C GLN A 172 12.76 -18.81 -49.42
N ALA A 173 12.76 -18.63 -48.11
CA ALA A 173 12.39 -17.33 -47.54
C ALA A 173 13.41 -16.27 -47.99
N ASN A 174 12.97 -15.27 -48.76
CA ASN A 174 13.82 -14.15 -49.15
C ASN A 174 14.11 -13.26 -47.93
N ALA A 175 15.29 -12.64 -47.88
CA ALA A 175 15.70 -11.79 -46.75
C ALA A 175 14.72 -10.62 -46.50
N GLU A 176 14.10 -10.11 -47.57
CA GLU A 176 13.12 -9.02 -47.50
C GLU A 176 11.83 -9.42 -46.78
N SER A 177 11.28 -10.62 -47.00
CA SER A 177 10.07 -11.06 -46.28
C SER A 177 10.35 -11.33 -44.82
N VAL A 178 11.54 -11.86 -44.48
CA VAL A 178 11.93 -12.07 -43.08
C VAL A 178 12.03 -10.74 -42.34
N GLU A 179 12.61 -9.72 -42.96
CA GLU A 179 12.70 -8.38 -42.34
C GLU A 179 11.32 -7.69 -42.29
N ALA A 180 10.45 -7.89 -43.28
CA ALA A 180 9.06 -7.42 -43.24
C ALA A 180 8.28 -8.05 -42.07
N ILE A 181 8.37 -9.37 -41.89
CA ILE A 181 7.76 -10.08 -40.76
C ILE A 181 8.30 -9.55 -39.44
N LYS A 182 9.63 -9.40 -39.32
CA LYS A 182 10.27 -8.87 -38.11
C LYS A 182 9.82 -7.44 -37.80
N LYS A 183 9.67 -6.59 -38.81
CA LYS A 183 9.16 -5.22 -38.70
C LYS A 183 7.72 -5.23 -38.21
N THR A 184 6.83 -5.99 -38.85
CA THR A 184 5.43 -6.12 -38.43
C THR A 184 5.29 -6.68 -37.01
N LEU A 185 6.10 -7.67 -36.62
CA LEU A 185 6.12 -8.23 -35.25
C LEU A 185 6.68 -7.26 -34.21
N THR A 186 7.46 -6.27 -34.63
CA THR A 186 8.01 -5.23 -33.75
C THR A 186 7.05 -4.04 -33.63
N GLU A 187 6.38 -3.66 -34.72
CA GLU A 187 5.37 -2.59 -34.76
C GLU A 187 4.04 -3.00 -34.11
N SER A 188 3.67 -4.28 -34.18
CA SER A 188 2.53 -4.85 -33.47
C SER A 188 2.75 -5.02 -31.96
N ARG A 189 3.93 -4.64 -31.43
CA ARG A 189 4.16 -4.55 -29.99
C ARG A 189 3.36 -3.37 -29.43
N GLY A 190 2.15 -3.62 -28.93
CA GLY A 190 1.55 -2.73 -27.93
C GLY A 190 2.48 -2.61 -26.71
N LYS A 191 2.24 -1.61 -25.85
CA LYS A 191 3.13 -1.03 -24.80
C LYS A 191 3.93 -2.00 -23.87
N GLY A 192 4.76 -2.88 -24.41
CA GLY A 192 5.90 -3.51 -23.75
C GLY A 192 5.70 -4.81 -22.97
N ALA A 193 4.51 -5.41 -22.92
CA ALA A 193 4.24 -6.55 -22.02
C ALA A 193 4.58 -7.93 -22.60
N PHE A 194 4.19 -8.18 -23.85
CA PHE A 194 4.31 -9.48 -24.49
C PHE A 194 5.30 -9.40 -25.65
N ARG A 195 6.16 -10.42 -25.79
CA ARG A 195 7.19 -10.47 -26.82
C ARG A 195 6.89 -11.59 -27.80
N ASN A 196 6.77 -11.23 -29.07
CA ASN A 196 6.78 -12.21 -30.16
C ASN A 196 8.21 -12.70 -30.37
N ILE A 197 8.38 -14.00 -30.59
CA ILE A 197 9.68 -14.62 -30.88
C ILE A 197 9.67 -15.05 -32.34
N LEU A 198 10.65 -14.61 -33.13
CA LEU A 198 10.84 -15.08 -34.51
C LEU A 198 11.99 -16.09 -34.52
N LEU A 199 11.71 -17.32 -34.96
CA LEU A 199 12.67 -18.39 -35.16
C LEU A 199 12.81 -18.66 -36.66
N HIS A 200 13.99 -18.41 -37.22
CA HIS A 200 14.29 -18.70 -38.62
C HIS A 200 15.21 -19.92 -38.70
N ALA A 201 14.73 -21.01 -39.29
CA ALA A 201 15.44 -22.28 -39.40
C ALA A 201 15.25 -22.85 -40.83
N PRO A 202 16.04 -22.36 -41.81
CA PRO A 202 15.88 -22.75 -43.22
C PRO A 202 16.11 -24.26 -43.41
N GLY A 203 15.10 -24.94 -43.98
CA GLY A 203 15.11 -26.40 -44.20
C GLY A 203 14.70 -27.24 -42.98
N GLY A 204 14.29 -26.61 -41.87
CA GLY A 204 14.03 -27.27 -40.58
C GLY A 204 12.57 -27.62 -40.27
N GLY A 205 11.62 -27.49 -41.19
CA GLY A 205 10.19 -27.69 -40.88
C GLY A 205 9.38 -28.30 -42.02
N LYS A 206 8.31 -29.04 -41.68
CA LYS A 206 7.36 -29.60 -42.66
C LYS A 206 6.51 -28.52 -43.34
N ASP A 207 6.27 -27.38 -42.67
CA ASP A 207 5.51 -26.24 -43.19
C ASP A 207 6.41 -25.00 -43.35
N GLY A 208 6.16 -24.18 -44.38
CA GLY A 208 7.01 -23.03 -44.72
C GLY A 208 7.04 -21.92 -43.66
N VAL A 209 5.89 -21.58 -43.08
CA VAL A 209 5.74 -20.63 -41.96
C VAL A 209 4.71 -21.20 -40.98
N GLN A 210 5.03 -21.24 -39.69
CA GLN A 210 4.13 -21.66 -38.62
C GLN A 210 4.03 -20.56 -37.58
N ILE A 211 2.79 -20.23 -37.17
CA ILE A 211 2.54 -19.40 -36.00
C ILE A 211 2.20 -20.35 -34.87
N LEU A 212 3.15 -20.53 -33.95
CA LEU A 212 2.95 -21.27 -32.72
C LEU A 212 2.51 -20.26 -31.66
N PRO A 213 1.21 -20.21 -31.29
CA PRO A 213 0.84 -19.42 -30.13
C PRO A 213 1.65 -19.94 -28.93
N PHE A 214 2.13 -19.05 -28.06
CA PHE A 214 2.44 -19.52 -26.70
C PHE A 214 1.20 -20.25 -26.22
N GLN A 215 1.35 -21.46 -25.67
CA GLN A 215 0.18 -22.14 -25.10
C GLN A 215 -0.52 -21.10 -24.25
N GLN A 216 -1.74 -20.75 -24.64
CA GLN A 216 -2.60 -19.93 -23.84
C GLN A 216 -2.84 -20.83 -22.64
N ILE A 217 -1.99 -20.70 -21.63
CA ILE A 217 -2.26 -21.22 -20.32
C ILE A 217 -3.72 -20.84 -20.07
N THR A 218 -4.46 -21.71 -19.38
CA THR A 218 -5.73 -21.46 -18.70
C THR A 218 -5.65 -20.27 -17.70
N ALA A 219 -4.87 -19.25 -18.03
CA ALA A 219 -4.44 -18.10 -17.28
C ALA A 219 -5.63 -17.22 -16.93
N LYS A 220 -6.71 -17.23 -17.73
CA LYS A 220 -7.95 -16.55 -17.34
C LYS A 220 -8.45 -17.05 -15.98
N ASP A 221 -8.47 -18.36 -15.76
CA ASP A 221 -8.95 -18.96 -14.51
C ASP A 221 -7.92 -18.74 -13.39
N GLU A 222 -6.63 -18.87 -13.71
CA GLU A 222 -5.57 -18.67 -12.72
C GLU A 222 -5.47 -17.22 -12.22
N PHE A 223 -5.73 -16.20 -13.06
CA PHE A 223 -5.76 -14.81 -12.59
C PHE A 223 -6.94 -14.53 -11.66
N LEU A 224 -8.10 -15.17 -11.89
CA LEU A 224 -9.23 -15.05 -10.99
C LEU A 224 -8.90 -15.72 -9.64
N ASN A 225 -8.26 -16.89 -9.66
CA ASN A 225 -7.79 -17.57 -8.46
C ASN A 225 -6.77 -16.74 -7.68
N ILE A 226 -5.75 -16.19 -8.35
CA ILE A 226 -4.75 -15.31 -7.75
C ILE A 226 -5.42 -14.07 -7.14
N LYS A 227 -6.37 -13.44 -7.85
CA LYS A 227 -7.09 -12.26 -7.33
C LYS A 227 -7.98 -12.61 -6.13
N GLY A 228 -8.62 -13.78 -6.13
CA GLY A 228 -9.42 -14.28 -5.02
C GLY A 228 -8.57 -14.53 -3.77
N SER A 229 -7.55 -15.38 -3.89
CA SER A 229 -6.63 -15.69 -2.78
C SER A 229 -5.93 -14.44 -2.28
N ALA A 230 -5.43 -13.57 -3.17
CA ALA A 230 -4.79 -12.34 -2.75
C ALA A 230 -5.74 -11.36 -2.05
N ARG A 231 -7.01 -11.28 -2.48
CA ARG A 231 -8.05 -10.49 -1.79
C ARG A 231 -8.23 -10.99 -0.37
N ASP A 232 -8.36 -12.31 -0.20
CA ASP A 232 -8.65 -12.90 1.10
C ASP A 232 -7.47 -12.72 2.07
N ASP A 233 -6.23 -12.87 1.60
CA ASP A 233 -5.02 -12.55 2.38
C ASP A 233 -4.96 -11.08 2.79
N ILE A 234 -5.28 -10.15 1.87
CA ILE A 234 -5.28 -8.71 2.15
C ILE A 234 -6.34 -8.37 3.19
N LEU A 235 -7.53 -8.98 3.09
CA LEU A 235 -8.61 -8.80 4.05
C LEU A 235 -8.24 -9.37 5.41
N ALA A 236 -7.60 -10.55 5.46
CA ALA A 236 -7.10 -11.15 6.69
C ALA A 236 -6.02 -10.27 7.35
N ALA A 237 -5.09 -9.71 6.57
CA ALA A 237 -4.05 -8.83 7.07
C ALA A 237 -4.61 -7.52 7.65
N HIS A 238 -5.69 -7.00 7.08
CA HIS A 238 -6.32 -5.77 7.56
C HIS A 238 -7.41 -5.98 8.61
N ARG A 239 -7.99 -7.17 8.67
CA ARG A 239 -9.13 -7.54 9.52
C ARG A 239 -10.35 -6.61 9.36
N VAL A 240 -10.48 -5.93 8.21
CA VAL A 240 -11.67 -5.11 7.92
C VAL A 240 -12.77 -6.01 7.37
N PRO A 241 -13.97 -5.99 7.95
CA PRO A 241 -15.10 -6.77 7.44
C PRO A 241 -15.36 -6.49 5.95
N PRO A 242 -15.50 -7.54 5.10
CA PRO A 242 -15.68 -7.36 3.66
C PRO A 242 -16.90 -6.48 3.30
N GLN A 243 -17.95 -6.49 4.12
CA GLN A 243 -19.15 -5.69 3.88
C GLN A 243 -18.88 -4.18 3.97
N LEU A 244 -17.99 -3.77 4.89
CA LEU A 244 -17.60 -2.37 5.06
C LEU A 244 -16.68 -1.88 3.93
N MET A 245 -16.14 -2.83 3.17
CA MET A 245 -15.24 -2.61 2.04
C MET A 245 -15.98 -2.62 0.70
N GLY A 246 -17.31 -2.73 0.72
CA GLY A 246 -18.14 -2.81 -0.48
C GLY A 246 -18.03 -4.14 -1.23
N ALA A 247 -17.58 -5.21 -0.57
CA ALA A 247 -17.63 -6.54 -1.16
C ALA A 247 -19.10 -6.96 -1.35
N MET A 248 -19.38 -7.60 -2.48
CA MET A 248 -20.65 -8.29 -2.71
C MET A 248 -20.47 -9.77 -2.33
N PRO A 249 -21.48 -10.44 -1.77
CA PRO A 249 -21.40 -11.86 -1.50
C PRO A 249 -21.23 -12.67 -2.79
N ASP A 250 -20.48 -13.76 -2.73
CA ASP A 250 -20.38 -14.71 -3.83
C ASP A 250 -21.61 -15.64 -3.84
N GLY A 251 -22.35 -15.67 -4.96
CA GLY A 251 -23.51 -16.53 -5.15
C GLY A 251 -24.70 -16.20 -4.23
N ASN A 252 -25.26 -17.22 -3.57
CA ASN A 252 -26.44 -17.09 -2.69
C ASN A 252 -26.08 -16.88 -1.20
N ALA A 253 -24.80 -16.70 -0.87
CA ALA A 253 -24.40 -16.39 0.49
C ALA A 253 -24.89 -14.99 0.88
N ALA A 254 -25.45 -14.82 2.08
CA ALA A 254 -25.73 -13.50 2.63
C ALA A 254 -24.64 -13.15 3.63
N PHE A 255 -24.19 -11.90 3.62
CA PHE A 255 -23.42 -11.41 4.75
C PHE A 255 -24.30 -11.33 5.99
N GLY A 256 -23.69 -11.55 7.16
CA GLY A 256 -24.35 -11.33 8.44
C GLY A 256 -24.64 -9.85 8.68
N ASP A 257 -25.14 -9.56 9.88
CA ASP A 257 -25.45 -8.21 10.36
C ASP A 257 -24.23 -7.27 10.27
N VAL A 258 -24.33 -6.27 9.39
CA VAL A 258 -23.26 -5.31 9.10
C VAL A 258 -22.96 -4.43 10.32
N GLU A 259 -23.99 -4.10 11.11
CA GLU A 259 -23.82 -3.27 12.30
C GLU A 259 -23.00 -4.01 13.36
N LYS A 260 -23.34 -5.28 13.62
CA LYS A 260 -22.56 -6.12 14.56
C LYS A 260 -21.12 -6.30 14.08
N ALA A 261 -20.90 -6.54 12.79
CA ALA A 261 -19.55 -6.64 12.24
C ALA A 261 -18.76 -5.33 12.41
N ALA A 262 -19.38 -4.17 12.16
CA ALA A 262 -18.77 -2.86 12.37
C ALA A 262 -18.43 -2.61 13.84
N ARG A 263 -19.30 -3.00 14.77
CA ARG A 263 -19.06 -2.86 16.23
C ARG A 263 -17.86 -3.70 16.68
N VAL A 264 -17.81 -4.98 16.31
CA VAL A 264 -16.69 -5.87 16.66
C VAL A 264 -15.38 -5.36 16.05
N PHE A 265 -15.41 -4.95 14.79
CA PHE A 265 -14.25 -4.36 14.12
C PHE A 265 -13.78 -3.09 14.84
N PHE A 266 -14.69 -2.17 15.16
CA PHE A 266 -14.31 -0.91 15.80
C PHE A 266 -13.65 -1.14 17.17
N ILE A 267 -14.26 -1.99 18.02
CA ILE A 267 -13.76 -2.29 19.36
C ILE A 267 -12.36 -2.93 19.32
N ASN A 268 -12.12 -3.85 18.38
CA ASN A 268 -10.87 -4.63 18.36
C ASN A 268 -9.76 -4.01 17.49
N GLU A 269 -10.10 -3.22 16.47
CA GLU A 269 -9.12 -2.68 15.53
C GLU A 269 -8.89 -1.18 15.68
N LEU A 270 -9.94 -0.39 15.94
CA LEU A 270 -9.83 1.08 15.93
C LEU A 270 -9.69 1.66 17.33
N GLN A 271 -10.40 1.14 18.32
CA GLN A 271 -10.29 1.62 19.69
C GLN A 271 -8.87 1.47 20.25
N PRO A 272 -8.12 0.36 20.05
CA PRO A 272 -6.74 0.26 20.49
C PRO A 272 -5.82 1.31 19.83
N VAL A 273 -6.07 1.61 18.55
CA VAL A 273 -5.34 2.66 17.83
C VAL A 273 -5.66 4.04 18.41
N MET A 274 -6.92 4.31 18.75
CA MET A 274 -7.31 5.56 19.43
C MET A 274 -6.60 5.70 20.78
N GLU A 275 -6.51 4.63 21.57
CA GLU A 275 -5.78 4.64 22.84
C GLU A 275 -4.27 4.87 22.62
N ALA A 276 -3.65 4.19 21.64
CA ALA A 276 -2.24 4.43 21.31
C ALA A 276 -1.98 5.90 20.93
N MET A 277 -2.88 6.51 20.15
CA MET A 277 -2.75 7.91 19.75
C MET A 277 -2.90 8.89 20.92
N LYS A 278 -3.56 8.51 22.03
CA LYS A 278 -3.64 9.35 23.23
C LYS A 278 -2.28 9.56 23.91
N HIS A 279 -1.24 8.80 23.56
CA HIS A 279 0.13 9.08 24.00
C HIS A 279 0.57 10.54 23.70
N VAL A 280 0.02 11.16 22.66
CA VAL A 280 0.25 12.59 22.37
C VAL A 280 -0.15 13.49 23.53
N ASN A 281 -1.21 13.14 24.28
CA ASN A 281 -1.67 13.91 25.44
C ASN A 281 -0.66 13.84 26.58
N GLU A 282 -0.13 12.65 26.86
CA GLU A 282 0.89 12.42 27.89
C GLU A 282 2.18 13.20 27.56
N TRP A 283 2.62 13.10 26.31
CA TRP A 283 3.80 13.81 25.83
C TRP A 283 3.64 15.34 25.87
N LEU A 284 2.48 15.87 25.48
CA LEU A 284 2.25 17.31 25.42
C LEU A 284 1.89 17.91 26.80
N GLY A 285 1.33 17.09 27.70
CA GLY A 285 0.71 17.52 28.96
C GLY A 285 -0.66 18.20 28.79
N VAL A 286 -1.29 18.06 27.62
CA VAL A 286 -2.58 18.68 27.28
C VAL A 286 -3.45 17.67 26.55
N GLU A 287 -4.74 17.60 26.90
CA GLU A 287 -5.70 16.68 26.28
C GLU A 287 -6.15 17.18 24.90
N VAL A 288 -5.36 16.86 23.86
CA VAL A 288 -5.58 17.23 22.46
C VAL A 288 -6.19 16.09 21.63
N MET A 289 -5.86 14.84 21.94
CA MET A 289 -6.40 13.63 21.34
C MET A 289 -7.63 13.18 22.10
N ARG A 290 -8.79 13.65 21.64
CA ARG A 290 -10.10 13.31 22.19
C ARG A 290 -10.95 12.61 21.15
N PHE A 291 -11.74 11.65 21.60
CA PHE A 291 -12.56 10.84 20.73
C PHE A 291 -13.95 10.59 21.32
N ASN A 292 -14.97 10.72 20.49
CA ASN A 292 -16.32 10.27 20.80
C ASN A 292 -16.41 8.75 20.60
N PRO A 293 -17.28 8.06 21.36
CA PRO A 293 -17.65 6.68 21.06
C PRO A 293 -18.15 6.56 19.62
N TYR A 294 -17.85 5.43 18.98
CA TYR A 294 -18.42 5.15 17.67
C TYR A 294 -19.95 5.12 17.78
N SER A 295 -20.66 5.78 16.86
CA SER A 295 -22.11 5.99 16.97
C SER A 295 -22.88 4.68 17.09
N LEU A 296 -22.45 3.62 16.41
CA LEU A 296 -23.07 2.28 16.48
C LEU A 296 -22.83 1.54 17.80
N LEU A 297 -22.00 2.09 18.70
CA LEU A 297 -21.81 1.56 20.06
C LEU A 297 -22.75 2.20 21.07
N GLN A 298 -23.54 3.20 20.68
CA GLN A 298 -24.41 3.95 21.58
C GLN A 298 -25.79 3.28 21.80
N ASP A 299 -26.15 2.29 20.97
CA ASP A 299 -27.42 1.58 21.08
C ASP A 299 -27.34 0.43 22.09
N GLY A 300 -27.50 0.82 23.35
CA GLY A 300 -27.76 0.00 24.53
C GLY A 300 -28.38 0.78 25.70
N ALA A 301 -28.73 2.06 25.50
CA ALA A 301 -29.41 2.91 26.47
C ALA A 301 -30.78 3.35 25.90
N SER A 302 -31.66 2.39 25.65
CA SER A 302 -33.10 2.61 25.46
C SER A 302 -33.85 1.35 25.89
#